data_AF-A0A4S9EDQ1-F1
#
_entry.id   AF-A0A4S9EDQ1-F1
#
_cell.length_a   1.000
_cell.length_b   1.000
_cell.length_c   1.000
_cell.angle_alpha   90.00
_cell.angle_beta   90.00
_cell.angle_gamma   90.00
#
_symmetry.space_group_name_H-M   'P 1'
#
loop_
_entity.id
_entity.type
_entity.pdbx_description
1 polymer ?
#
loop_
_entity_poly.entity_id
_entity_poly.type
_entity_poly.pdbx_seq_one_letter_code
_entity_poly.pdbx_strand_id
1 'polypeptide(L)'
;MANLATGNTPQVILLAVIALSARFSTHAYFGTIDPRARGTEYMKRAAQLLDPSEVSLTGIQVCVLLGACRIVDGDAAGESVYYGMACRMAQLLDLPNRACETRLERETNIRIWHTLVMIDEWSSSGVNIPRQISQPPNDIPLPMEEMAYLSLRQHDVPNPLDT
;
A
#
# COMPACT_ATOMS: atom_id res chain seq x y z
N MET A 1 12.69 -0.17 -8.36
CA MET A 1 13.62 0.73 -9.08
C MET A 1 13.61 0.53 -10.60
N ALA A 2 13.63 -0.70 -11.12
CA ALA A 2 13.61 -0.93 -12.58
C ALA A 2 12.39 -0.29 -13.29
N ASN A 3 11.17 -0.49 -12.77
CA ASN A 3 9.95 0.13 -13.33
C ASN A 3 9.89 1.67 -13.22
N LEU A 4 10.65 2.26 -12.29
CA LEU A 4 10.77 3.72 -12.15
C LEU A 4 11.72 4.26 -13.23
N ALA A 5 12.84 3.57 -13.45
CA ALA A 5 13.80 3.93 -14.50
C ALA A 5 13.23 3.74 -15.91
N THR A 6 12.30 2.80 -16.12
CA THR A 6 11.63 2.58 -17.42
C THR A 6 10.37 3.42 -17.63
N GLY A 7 9.94 4.23 -16.65
CA GLY A 7 8.73 5.05 -16.76
C GLY A 7 7.41 4.29 -16.66
N ASN A 8 7.43 2.99 -16.33
CA ASN A 8 6.23 2.14 -16.24
C ASN A 8 5.52 2.19 -14.88
N THR A 9 5.87 3.15 -14.02
CA THR A 9 5.24 3.27 -12.70
C THR A 9 4.03 4.19 -12.77
N PRO A 10 2.83 3.77 -12.30
CA PRO A 10 1.67 4.63 -12.25
C PRO A 10 1.97 5.93 -11.49
N GLN A 11 1.64 7.08 -12.10
CA GLN A 11 1.94 8.40 -11.56
C GLN A 11 1.35 8.58 -10.14
N VAL A 12 0.17 8.03 -9.90
CA VAL A 12 -0.52 8.10 -8.60
C VAL A 12 0.29 7.45 -7.47
N ILE A 13 0.93 6.29 -7.73
CA ILE A 13 1.82 5.63 -6.76
C ILE A 13 3.04 6.50 -6.51
N LEU A 14 3.67 6.99 -7.58
CA LEU A 14 4.88 7.82 -7.45
C LEU A 14 4.61 9.05 -6.58
N LEU A 15 3.50 9.76 -6.83
CA LEU A 15 3.09 10.91 -6.03
C LEU A 15 2.84 10.53 -4.56
N ALA A 16 2.17 9.40 -4.30
CA ALA A 16 1.91 8.95 -2.93
C ALA A 16 3.19 8.56 -2.18
N VAL A 17 4.16 7.92 -2.86
CA VAL A 17 5.48 7.61 -2.30
C VAL A 17 6.25 8.89 -1.99
N ILE A 18 6.25 9.86 -2.91
CA ILE A 18 6.89 11.17 -2.68
C ILE A 18 6.22 11.88 -1.50
N ALA A 19 4.89 11.88 -1.43
CA ALA A 19 4.15 12.49 -0.34
C ALA A 19 4.60 11.97 1.04
N LEU A 20 4.67 10.64 1.20
CA LEU A 20 5.04 10.02 2.47
C LEU A 20 6.53 10.21 2.81
N SER A 21 7.40 10.22 1.79
CA SER A 21 8.86 10.28 1.98
C SER A 21 9.42 11.71 2.06
N ALA A 22 8.75 12.71 1.51
CA ALA A 22 9.24 14.09 1.42
C ALA A 22 9.60 14.69 2.79
N ARG A 23 8.92 14.25 3.86
CA ARG A 23 9.21 14.69 5.23
C ARG A 23 10.64 14.38 5.70
N PHE A 24 11.26 13.36 5.12
CA PHE A 24 12.63 12.95 5.43
C PHE A 24 13.68 13.59 4.52
N SER A 25 13.26 14.34 3.49
CA SER A 25 14.19 14.95 2.54
C SER A 25 15.01 16.06 3.20
N THR A 26 16.32 16.09 2.95
CA THR A 26 17.22 17.18 3.37
C THR A 26 17.57 18.13 2.23
N HIS A 27 16.89 18.01 1.08
CA HIS A 27 17.17 18.81 -0.10
C HIS A 27 16.88 20.30 0.13
N ALA A 28 17.74 21.18 -0.40
CA ALA A 28 17.66 22.63 -0.19
C ALA A 28 16.31 23.26 -0.61
N TYR A 29 15.65 22.66 -1.61
CA TYR A 29 14.28 23.02 -2.02
C TYR A 29 13.29 23.08 -0.83
N PHE A 30 13.44 22.18 0.15
CA PHE A 30 12.58 22.12 1.34
C PHE A 30 13.13 22.91 2.54
N GLY A 31 14.18 23.72 2.36
CA GLY A 31 14.88 24.40 3.45
C GLY A 31 13.99 25.32 4.30
N THR A 32 12.91 25.85 3.71
CA THR A 32 11.95 26.73 4.39
C THR A 32 10.60 26.06 4.69
N ILE A 33 10.44 24.76 4.40
CA ILE A 33 9.18 24.03 4.55
C ILE A 33 9.31 23.08 5.74
N ASP A 34 8.37 23.17 6.67
CA ASP A 34 8.28 22.24 7.82
C ASP A 34 8.29 20.79 7.32
N PRO A 35 9.09 19.89 7.92
CA PRO A 35 9.16 18.48 7.51
C PRO A 35 7.80 17.82 7.28
N ARG A 36 6.80 18.05 8.14
CA ARG A 36 5.47 17.44 7.98
C ARG A 36 4.72 17.98 6.76
N ALA A 37 4.95 19.23 6.37
CA ALA A 37 4.29 19.87 5.23
C ALA A 37 4.93 19.59 3.87
N ARG A 38 6.13 18.99 3.81
CA ARG A 38 6.88 18.77 2.56
C ARG A 38 6.15 17.87 1.55
N GLY A 39 5.30 16.97 2.04
CA GLY A 39 4.54 16.02 1.23
C GLY A 39 3.16 16.50 0.77
N THR A 40 2.66 17.63 1.30
CA THR A 40 1.23 17.98 1.24
C THR A 40 0.68 18.10 -0.19
N GLU A 41 1.39 18.80 -1.08
CA GLU A 41 0.93 18.96 -2.47
C GLU A 41 0.95 17.65 -3.26
N TYR A 42 1.93 16.78 -2.99
CA TYR A 42 2.00 15.45 -3.60
C TYR A 42 0.86 14.55 -3.12
N MET A 43 0.56 14.59 -1.81
CA MET A 43 -0.57 13.86 -1.23
C MET A 43 -1.88 14.30 -1.87
N LYS A 44 -2.11 15.63 -1.95
CA LYS A 44 -3.31 16.20 -2.56
C LYS A 44 -3.45 15.77 -4.01
N ARG A 45 -2.36 15.78 -4.77
CA ARG A 45 -2.38 15.37 -6.18
C ARG A 45 -2.62 13.87 -6.35
N ALA A 46 -2.01 13.02 -5.51
CA ALA A 46 -2.26 11.58 -5.51
C ALA A 46 -3.73 11.26 -5.19
N ALA A 47 -4.31 11.92 -4.17
CA ALA A 47 -5.71 11.75 -3.80
C ALA A 47 -6.68 12.16 -4.93
N GLN A 48 -6.35 13.19 -5.72
CA GLN A 48 -7.14 13.60 -6.89
C GLN A 48 -7.09 12.60 -8.05
N LEU A 49 -6.02 11.82 -8.16
CA LEU A 49 -5.83 10.83 -9.23
C LEU A 49 -6.37 9.44 -8.85
N LEU A 50 -6.64 9.21 -7.56
CA LEU A 50 -7.21 7.96 -7.09
C LEU A 50 -8.70 7.90 -7.48
N ASP A 51 -9.06 6.97 -8.35
CA ASP A 51 -10.44 6.58 -8.57
C ASP A 51 -10.84 5.51 -7.53
N PRO A 52 -11.73 5.81 -6.56
CA PRO A 52 -12.15 4.86 -5.55
C PRO A 52 -12.96 3.68 -6.12
N SER A 53 -13.51 3.82 -7.33
CA SER A 53 -14.29 2.77 -8.00
C SER A 53 -13.42 1.79 -8.78
N GLU A 54 -12.16 2.16 -9.08
CA GLU A 54 -11.20 1.29 -9.74
C GLU A 54 -10.55 0.33 -8.73
N VAL A 55 -11.15 -0.86 -8.59
CA VAL A 55 -10.63 -1.93 -7.72
C VAL A 55 -9.36 -2.53 -8.33
N SER A 56 -8.19 -2.10 -7.84
CA SER A 56 -6.89 -2.51 -8.38
C SER A 56 -5.81 -2.60 -7.30
N LEU A 57 -4.72 -3.32 -7.60
CA LEU A 57 -3.54 -3.40 -6.72
C LEU A 57 -2.92 -2.00 -6.50
N THR A 58 -2.87 -1.20 -7.56
CA THR A 58 -2.44 0.20 -7.53
C THR A 58 -3.29 1.02 -6.57
N GLY A 59 -4.62 0.90 -6.64
CA GLY A 59 -5.56 1.58 -5.75
C GLY A 59 -5.33 1.22 -4.29
N ILE A 60 -5.13 -0.07 -3.98
CA ILE A 60 -4.80 -0.55 -2.63
C ILE A 60 -3.51 0.09 -2.12
N GLN A 61 -2.43 0.03 -2.91
CA GLN A 61 -1.12 0.59 -2.52
C GLN A 61 -1.19 2.10 -2.28
N VAL A 62 -1.90 2.83 -3.14
CA VAL A 62 -2.10 4.28 -3.01
C VAL A 62 -2.91 4.59 -1.75
N CYS A 63 -3.98 3.85 -1.48
CA CYS A 63 -4.77 4.01 -0.27
C CYS A 63 -3.91 3.79 0.99
N VAL A 64 -3.07 2.75 1.02
CA VAL A 64 -2.15 2.51 2.14
C VAL A 64 -1.19 3.69 2.34
N LEU A 65 -0.60 4.21 1.25
CA LEU A 65 0.33 5.35 1.32
C LEU A 65 -0.36 6.65 1.75
N LEU A 66 -1.57 6.92 1.25
CA LEU A 66 -2.36 8.10 1.62
C LEU A 66 -2.83 8.01 3.08
N GLY A 67 -3.28 6.84 3.54
CA GLY A 67 -3.62 6.59 4.93
C GLY A 67 -2.42 6.85 5.86
N ALA A 68 -1.23 6.40 5.46
CA ALA A 68 0.00 6.68 6.20
C ALA A 68 0.36 8.17 6.24
N CYS A 69 0.05 8.94 5.19
CA CYS A 69 0.20 10.40 5.24
C CYS A 69 -0.76 11.03 6.25
N ARG A 70 -2.01 10.54 6.33
CA ARG A 70 -3.01 11.04 7.30
C ARG A 70 -2.64 10.78 8.76
N ILE A 71 -1.97 9.66 9.05
CA ILE A 71 -1.36 9.42 10.37
C ILE A 71 -0.41 10.58 10.75
N VAL A 72 0.45 11.00 9.80
CA VAL A 72 1.44 12.07 10.05
C VAL A 72 0.77 13.41 10.35
N ASP A 73 -0.38 13.66 9.74
CA ASP A 73 -1.20 14.86 9.94
C ASP A 73 -2.07 14.80 11.22
N GLY A 74 -2.13 13.64 11.89
CA GLY A 74 -3.02 13.41 13.03
C GLY A 74 -4.50 13.28 12.63
N ASP A 75 -4.79 13.01 11.37
CA ASP A 75 -6.14 12.88 10.81
C ASP A 75 -6.63 11.42 10.90
N ALA A 76 -7.03 11.01 12.11
CA ALA A 76 -7.48 9.65 12.40
C ALA A 76 -8.70 9.22 11.55
N ALA A 77 -9.61 10.14 11.23
CA ALA A 77 -10.76 9.85 10.38
C ALA A 77 -10.32 9.66 8.91
N GLY A 78 -9.45 10.53 8.41
CA GLY A 78 -8.92 10.45 7.06
C GLY A 78 -8.11 9.19 6.80
N GLU A 79 -7.25 8.75 7.74
CA GLU A 79 -6.53 7.48 7.60
C GLU A 79 -7.49 6.29 7.48
N SER A 80 -8.55 6.27 8.29
CA SER A 80 -9.44 5.13 8.43
C SER A 80 -10.31 4.97 7.17
N VAL A 81 -10.63 6.08 6.49
CA VAL A 81 -11.27 6.06 5.17
C VAL A 81 -10.36 5.39 4.14
N TYR A 82 -9.11 5.81 4.02
CA TYR A 82 -8.19 5.23 3.03
C TYR A 82 -7.89 3.75 3.33
N TYR A 83 -7.60 3.40 4.57
CA TYR A 83 -7.37 2.00 4.93
C TYR A 83 -8.63 1.15 4.74
N GLY A 84 -9.81 1.68 5.06
CA GLY A 84 -11.07 1.00 4.78
C GLY A 84 -11.30 0.74 3.29
N MET A 85 -10.96 1.70 2.42
CA MET A 85 -10.99 1.49 0.97
C MET A 85 -10.02 0.40 0.54
N ALA A 86 -8.79 0.42 1.06
CA ALA A 86 -7.76 -0.58 0.76
C ALA A 86 -8.21 -2.00 1.16
N CYS A 87 -8.72 -2.16 2.38
CA CYS A 87 -9.28 -3.42 2.89
C CYS A 87 -10.41 -3.92 1.98
N ARG A 88 -11.35 -3.03 1.62
CA ARG A 88 -12.48 -3.39 0.76
C ARG A 88 -12.03 -3.83 -0.63
N MET A 89 -11.09 -3.12 -1.25
CA MET A 89 -10.53 -3.49 -2.55
C MET A 89 -9.82 -4.84 -2.48
N ALA A 90 -9.04 -5.10 -1.42
CA ALA A 90 -8.34 -6.38 -1.26
C ALA A 90 -9.30 -7.57 -1.11
N GLN A 91 -10.40 -7.39 -0.37
CA GLN A 91 -11.47 -8.40 -0.26
C GLN A 91 -12.17 -8.64 -1.59
N LEU A 92 -12.48 -7.59 -2.36
CA LEU A 92 -13.12 -7.70 -3.67
C LEU A 92 -12.25 -8.39 -4.71
N LEU A 93 -10.93 -8.25 -4.62
CA LEU A 93 -9.96 -8.93 -5.49
C LEU A 93 -9.67 -10.37 -5.07
N ASP A 94 -10.17 -10.81 -3.91
CA ASP A 94 -9.68 -12.02 -3.24
C ASP A 94 -8.15 -12.06 -3.23
N LEU A 95 -7.55 -10.93 -2.82
CA LEU A 95 -6.14 -10.61 -3.07
C LEU A 95 -5.15 -11.75 -2.76
N PRO A 96 -5.21 -12.44 -1.61
CA PRO A 96 -4.25 -13.50 -1.31
C PRO A 96 -4.40 -14.74 -2.22
N ASN A 97 -5.57 -14.96 -2.82
CA ASN A 97 -5.85 -16.10 -3.70
C ASN A 97 -5.88 -15.72 -5.19
N ARG A 98 -5.74 -14.42 -5.51
CA ARG A 98 -5.77 -13.91 -6.87
C ARG A 98 -4.73 -14.61 -7.73
N ALA A 99 -5.14 -15.11 -8.90
CA ALA A 99 -4.25 -15.72 -9.88
C ALA A 99 -3.11 -14.76 -10.25
N CYS A 100 -1.87 -15.28 -10.24
CA CYS A 100 -0.65 -14.52 -10.51
C CYS A 100 0.18 -15.23 -11.58
N GLU A 101 0.89 -14.46 -12.41
CA GLU A 101 1.75 -15.01 -13.46
C GLU A 101 3.15 -15.33 -12.90
N THR A 102 3.55 -14.65 -11.83
CA THR A 102 4.90 -14.73 -11.26
C THR A 102 4.88 -14.94 -9.76
N ARG A 103 5.96 -15.52 -9.21
CA ARG A 103 6.19 -15.62 -7.76
C ARG A 103 6.25 -14.25 -7.10
N LEU A 104 6.83 -13.28 -7.80
CA LEU A 104 6.94 -11.90 -7.31
C LEU A 104 5.55 -11.28 -7.10
N GLU A 105 4.64 -11.45 -8.05
CA GLU A 105 3.25 -10.97 -7.92
C GLU A 105 2.51 -11.67 -6.77
N ARG A 106 2.63 -13.00 -6.69
CA ARG A 106 2.01 -13.77 -5.61
C ARG A 106 2.48 -13.29 -4.23
N GLU A 107 3.78 -13.14 -4.05
CA GLU A 107 4.32 -12.63 -2.79
C GLU A 107 3.97 -11.18 -2.51
N THR A 108 3.88 -10.35 -3.55
CA THR A 108 3.40 -8.97 -3.41
C THR A 108 1.97 -8.95 -2.86
N ASN A 109 1.08 -9.80 -3.38
CA ASN A 109 -0.30 -9.91 -2.92
C ASN A 109 -0.39 -10.39 -1.46
N ILE A 110 0.36 -11.43 -1.09
CA ILE A 110 0.43 -11.96 0.29
C ILE A 110 0.91 -10.87 1.25
N ARG A 111 1.99 -10.16 0.91
CA ARG A 111 2.54 -9.07 1.74
C ARG A 111 1.56 -7.93 1.94
N ILE A 112 0.86 -7.53 0.89
CA ILE A 112 -0.17 -6.48 0.98
C ILE A 112 -1.33 -6.97 1.84
N TRP A 113 -1.78 -8.21 1.68
CA TRP A 113 -2.85 -8.78 2.49
C TRP A 113 -2.53 -8.74 3.99
N HIS A 114 -1.36 -9.28 4.39
CA HIS A 114 -0.93 -9.25 5.80
C HIS A 114 -0.73 -7.83 6.34
N THR A 115 -0.26 -6.90 5.50
CA THR A 115 -0.18 -5.48 5.86
C THR A 115 -1.56 -4.92 6.19
N LEU A 116 -2.57 -5.22 5.36
CA LEU A 116 -3.94 -4.76 5.58
C LEU A 116 -4.59 -5.39 6.81
N VAL A 117 -4.35 -6.68 7.08
CA VAL A 117 -4.84 -7.34 8.30
C VAL A 117 -4.32 -6.63 9.56
N MET A 118 -3.03 -6.28 9.60
CA MET A 118 -2.45 -5.53 10.72
C MET A 118 -2.99 -4.10 10.81
N ILE A 119 -3.07 -3.40 9.67
CA ILE A 119 -3.56 -2.02 9.62
C ILE A 119 -5.02 -1.92 10.07
N ASP A 120 -5.88 -2.84 9.60
CA ASP A 120 -7.31 -2.86 9.93
C ASP A 120 -7.51 -3.05 11.45
N GLU A 121 -6.71 -3.90 12.09
CA GLU A 121 -6.73 -4.04 13.56
C GLU A 121 -6.44 -2.72 14.28
N TRP A 122 -5.33 -2.06 13.92
CA TRP A 122 -4.88 -0.85 14.62
C TRP A 122 -5.75 0.36 14.31
N SER A 123 -6.09 0.58 13.03
CA SER A 123 -6.89 1.74 12.63
C SER A 123 -8.31 1.63 13.18
N SER A 124 -8.96 0.46 13.06
CA SER A 124 -10.31 0.26 13.61
C SER A 124 -10.36 0.43 15.12
N SER A 125 -9.35 -0.08 15.83
CA SER A 125 -9.22 0.12 17.28
C SER A 125 -9.00 1.60 17.64
N GLY A 126 -8.17 2.31 16.86
CA GLY A 126 -7.83 3.71 17.09
C GLY A 126 -9.01 4.68 16.99
N VAL A 127 -10.01 4.37 16.16
CA VAL A 127 -11.23 5.17 16.00
C VAL A 127 -12.50 4.50 16.54
N ASN A 128 -12.36 3.37 17.25
CA ASN A 128 -13.44 2.60 17.85
C ASN A 128 -14.56 2.20 16.87
N ILE A 129 -14.18 1.64 15.72
CA ILE A 129 -15.11 1.08 14.73
C ILE A 129 -14.83 -0.41 14.52
N PRO A 130 -15.78 -1.19 13.98
CA PRO A 130 -15.52 -2.58 13.62
C PRO A 130 -14.46 -2.73 12.53
N ARG A 131 -13.66 -3.79 12.64
CA ARG A 131 -12.72 -4.25 11.61
C ARG A 131 -13.44 -4.68 10.33
N GLN A 132 -12.87 -4.37 9.17
CA GLN A 132 -13.36 -4.90 7.89
C GLN A 132 -12.88 -6.33 7.63
N ILE A 133 -11.68 -6.68 8.09
CA ILE A 133 -11.06 -8.01 8.01
C ILE A 133 -11.08 -8.63 9.41
N SER A 134 -12.28 -8.90 9.92
CA SER A 134 -12.48 -9.40 11.28
C SER A 134 -12.12 -10.88 11.47
N GLN A 135 -12.13 -11.65 10.38
CA GLN A 135 -11.84 -13.09 10.35
C GLN A 135 -11.01 -13.42 9.11
N PRO A 136 -9.71 -13.06 9.07
CA PRO A 136 -8.85 -13.45 7.96
C PRO A 136 -8.77 -14.99 7.86
N PRO A 137 -8.72 -15.57 6.64
CA PRO A 137 -8.57 -17.00 6.48
C PRO A 137 -7.25 -17.51 7.08
N ASN A 138 -7.29 -18.67 7.74
CA ASN A 138 -6.14 -19.26 8.42
C ASN A 138 -5.18 -20.01 7.48
N ASP A 139 -5.59 -20.22 6.23
CA ASP A 139 -4.86 -20.94 5.19
C ASP A 139 -4.00 -20.01 4.31
N ILE A 140 -4.03 -18.69 4.54
CA ILE A 140 -3.15 -17.77 3.81
C ILE A 140 -1.72 -17.91 4.35
N PRO A 141 -0.72 -18.24 3.49
CA PRO A 141 0.66 -18.38 3.92
C PRO A 141 1.21 -17.06 4.48
N LEU A 142 2.16 -17.17 5.40
CA LEU A 142 2.90 -16.02 5.89
C LEU A 142 3.82 -15.46 4.79
N PRO A 143 4.13 -14.16 4.79
CA PRO A 143 5.07 -13.59 3.83
C PRO A 143 6.42 -14.32 3.88
N MET A 144 7.00 -14.60 2.71
CA MET A 144 8.35 -15.14 2.66
C MET A 144 9.39 -14.16 3.24
N GLU A 145 10.58 -14.69 3.57
CA GLU A 145 11.70 -13.91 4.09
C GLU A 145 12.11 -12.77 3.11
N GLU A 146 12.57 -11.63 3.66
CA GLU A 146 12.81 -10.40 2.91
C GLU A 146 13.93 -10.51 1.87
N MET A 147 15.06 -11.13 2.20
CA MET A 147 16.13 -11.36 1.23
C MET A 147 15.70 -12.32 0.13
N ALA A 148 14.94 -13.36 0.45
CA ALA A 148 14.35 -14.24 -0.55
C ALA A 148 13.42 -13.46 -1.49
N TYR A 149 12.54 -12.61 -0.96
CA TYR A 149 11.65 -11.76 -1.76
C TYR A 149 12.42 -10.80 -2.67
N LEU A 150 13.44 -10.12 -2.14
CA LEU A 150 14.25 -9.17 -2.91
C LEU A 150 15.10 -9.84 -4.01
N SER A 151 15.34 -11.15 -3.89
CA SER A 151 16.02 -11.93 -4.91
C SER A 151 15.14 -12.33 -6.11
N LEU A 152 13.81 -12.25 -5.95
CA LEU A 152 12.85 -12.63 -6.99
C LEU A 152 12.93 -11.73 -8.23
N ARG A 153 12.70 -12.34 -9.39
CA ARG A 153 12.68 -11.70 -10.71
C ARG A 153 11.28 -11.81 -11.33
N GLN A 154 11.01 -10.91 -12.29
CA GLN A 154 9.74 -10.87 -13.03
C GLN A 154 9.45 -12.12 -13.87
N HIS A 155 10.41 -13.02 -14.03
CA HIS A 155 10.25 -14.25 -14.82
C HIS A 155 10.22 -15.51 -13.94
N ASP A 156 10.26 -15.36 -12.61
CA ASP A 156 10.21 -16.50 -11.71
C ASP A 156 8.76 -17.02 -11.63
N VAL A 157 8.51 -18.20 -12.21
CA VAL A 157 7.19 -18.83 -12.30
C VAL A 157 6.76 -19.41 -10.94
N PRO A 158 5.48 -19.31 -10.52
CA PRO A 158 4.98 -19.91 -9.28
C PRO A 158 5.36 -21.38 -9.13
N ASN A 159 5.94 -21.76 -7.99
CA ASN A 159 6.21 -23.17 -7.70
C ASN A 159 4.88 -23.84 -7.28
N PRO A 160 4.52 -25.02 -7.81
CA PRO A 160 3.32 -25.75 -7.38
C PRO A 160 3.25 -26.04 -5.88
N LEU A 161 4.37 -25.96 -5.17
CA LEU A 161 4.48 -26.18 -3.73
C LEU A 161 4.32 -24.91 -2.88
N ASP A 162 4.17 -23.73 -3.49
CA ASP A 162 4.00 -22.47 -2.75
C ASP A 162 2.54 -22.32 -2.22
N THR A 163 1.62 -23.27 -2.48
CA THR A 163 0.21 -23.28 -2.03
C THR A 163 0.05 -23.47 -0.54
#